data_AF-A0A2D7PDB8-F1
#
_entry.id   AF-A0A2D7PDB8-F1
#
_cell.length_a   1.000
_cell.length_b   1.000
_cell.length_c   1.000
_cell.angle_alpha   90.00
_cell.angle_beta   90.00
_cell.angle_gamma   90.00
#
_symmetry.space_group_name_H-M   'P 1'
#
loop_
_entity.id
_entity.type
_entity.pdbx_description
1 polymer ?
#
loop_
_entity_poly.entity_id
_entity_poly.type
_entity_poly.pdbx_seq_one_letter_code
_entity_poly.pdbx_strand_id
1 'polypeptide(L)' 'MARKRKAKKVPVPTNPALYSRVKAQAKRKFKVYPSAYANGWLVRTYKKRGGRFRMGVKKRR' A
#
# COMPACT_ATOMS: atom_id res chain seq x y z
N MET A 1 6.87 -20.20 28.18
CA MET A 1 6.59 -20.56 26.77
C MET A 1 6.17 -19.31 25.99
N ALA A 2 7.02 -18.74 25.14
CA ALA A 2 6.65 -17.57 24.33
C ALA A 2 5.63 -17.97 23.25
N ARG A 3 4.39 -17.46 23.33
CA ARG A 3 3.39 -17.65 22.28
C ARG A 3 3.90 -17.06 20.96
N LYS A 4 4.21 -17.91 19.98
CA LYS A 4 4.49 -17.46 18.60
C LYS A 4 3.28 -16.66 18.08
N ARG A 5 3.43 -15.34 17.93
CA ARG A 5 2.39 -14.47 17.39
C ARG A 5 2.15 -14.88 15.93
N LYS A 6 0.93 -15.36 15.59
CA LYS A 6 0.54 -15.66 14.20
C LYS A 6 0.83 -14.44 13.32
N ALA A 7 1.43 -14.66 12.16
CA ALA A 7 1.76 -13.59 11.23
C ALA A 7 0.47 -12.89 10.78
N LYS A 8 0.35 -11.58 11.07
CA LYS A 8 -0.80 -10.78 10.66
C LYS A 8 -0.81 -10.67 9.13
N LYS A 9 -1.95 -11.03 8.53
CA LYS A 9 -2.21 -10.79 7.11
C LYS A 9 -2.31 -9.27 6.91
N VAL A 10 -1.49 -8.72 6.02
CA VAL A 10 -1.51 -7.31 5.65
C VAL A 10 -1.91 -7.16 4.18
N PRO A 11 -2.50 -6.04 3.80
CA PRO A 11 -2.76 -5.74 2.40
C PRO A 11 -1.42 -5.50 1.67
N VAL A 12 -1.06 -6.44 0.80
CA VAL A 12 0.14 -6.36 -0.06
C VAL A 12 -0.30 -5.90 -1.45
N PRO A 13 0.32 -4.87 -2.04
CA PRO A 13 0.08 -4.48 -3.42
C PRO A 13 0.38 -5.66 -4.35
N THR A 14 -0.55 -5.99 -5.24
CA THR A 14 -0.36 -7.07 -6.23
C THR A 14 0.70 -6.69 -7.26
N ASN A 15 0.68 -5.43 -7.69
CA ASN A 15 1.67 -4.83 -8.58
C ASN A 15 2.45 -3.73 -7.83
N PRO A 16 3.70 -4.00 -7.38
CA PRO A 16 4.51 -3.02 -6.66
C PRO A 16 5.00 -1.88 -7.54
N ALA A 17 5.26 -2.11 -8.83
CA ALA A 17 5.71 -1.07 -9.77
C ALA A 17 4.63 0.00 -9.98
N LEU A 18 3.37 -0.41 -10.17
CA LEU A 18 2.24 0.51 -10.24
C LEU A 18 2.05 1.28 -8.94
N TYR A 19 2.20 0.61 -7.79
CA TYR A 19 2.07 1.26 -6.48
C TYR A 19 3.14 2.35 -6.28
N SER A 20 4.39 2.07 -6.63
CA SER A 20 5.49 3.04 -6.57
C SER A 20 5.26 4.26 -7.48
N ARG A 21 4.76 4.04 -8.71
CA ARG A 21 4.41 5.12 -9.64
C ARG A 21 3.28 6.00 -9.08
N VAL A 22 2.22 5.40 -8.55
CA VAL A 22 1.11 6.15 -7.94
C VAL A 22 1.56 6.89 -6.68
N LYS A 23 2.44 6.28 -5.87
CA LYS A 23 3.02 6.93 -4.69
C LYS A 23 3.85 8.17 -5.06
N ALA A 24 4.64 8.10 -6.13
CA ALA A 24 5.36 9.27 -6.64
C ALA A 24 4.41 10.37 -7.12
N GLN A 25 3.34 10.01 -7.83
CA GLN A 25 2.31 10.98 -8.24
C GLN A 25 1.58 11.61 -7.05
N ALA A 26 1.28 10.81 -6.01
CA ALA A 26 0.67 11.32 -4.79
C ALA A 26 1.60 12.33 -4.09
N LYS A 27 2.90 12.01 -3.97
CA LYS A 27 3.90 12.94 -3.40
C LYS A 27 4.04 14.24 -4.20
N ARG A 28 3.87 14.21 -5.52
CA ARG A 28 3.89 15.42 -6.36
C ARG A 28 2.60 16.24 -6.23
N LYS A 29 1.46 15.57 -6.05
CA LYS A 29 0.14 16.21 -5.98
C LYS A 29 -0.17 16.82 -4.61
N PHE A 30 0.26 16.17 -3.54
CA PHE A 30 -0.02 16.61 -2.17
C PHE A 30 1.24 17.18 -1.54
N LYS A 31 1.16 18.42 -1.07
CA LYS A 31 2.25 19.10 -0.35
C LYS A 31 2.67 18.35 0.92
N VAL A 32 1.72 17.73 1.61
CA VAL A 32 1.95 16.96 2.86
C VAL A 32 1.66 15.48 2.63
N TYR A 33 2.70 14.66 2.81
CA TYR A 33 2.62 13.21 2.76
C TYR A 33 3.42 12.59 3.92
N PRO A 34 2.82 11.69 4.73
CA PRO A 34 1.50 11.07 4.59
C PRO A 34 0.35 11.95 5.11
N SER A 35 -0.75 12.02 4.37
CA SER A 35 -2.02 12.62 4.81
C SER A 35 -3.19 11.69 4.51
N ALA A 36 -4.30 11.81 5.24
CA ALA A 36 -5.47 10.95 5.07
C ALA A 36 -6.01 10.98 3.63
N TYR A 37 -6.13 12.18 3.06
CA TYR A 37 -6.57 12.38 1.68
C TYR A 37 -5.55 11.90 0.64
N ALA A 38 -4.25 12.09 0.87
CA ALA A 38 -3.23 11.57 -0.04
C ALA A 38 -3.19 10.04 -0.07
N ASN A 39 -3.36 9.39 1.09
CA ASN A 39 -3.43 7.93 1.18
C ASN A 39 -4.71 7.40 0.52
N GLY A 40 -5.85 8.07 0.69
CA GLY A 40 -7.10 7.74 -0.01
C GLY A 40 -6.97 7.87 -1.52
N TRP A 41 -6.38 8.97 -2.00
CA TRP A 41 -6.13 9.19 -3.44
C TRP A 41 -5.19 8.15 -4.03
N LEU A 42 -4.14 7.76 -3.31
CA LEU A 42 -3.22 6.71 -3.73
C LEU A 42 -3.95 5.39 -3.92
N VAL A 43 -4.73 4.95 -2.92
CA VAL A 43 -5.47 3.68 -2.99
C VAL A 43 -6.52 3.71 -4.11
N ARG A 44 -7.26 4.83 -4.25
CA ARG A 44 -8.26 5.01 -5.30
C ARG A 44 -7.64 4.96 -6.70
N THR A 45 -6.54 5.69 -6.91
CA THR A 45 -5.82 5.72 -8.20
C THR A 45 -5.17 4.39 -8.52
N TYR A 46 -4.60 3.72 -7.51
CA TYR A 46 -4.02 2.39 -7.66
C TYR A 46 -5.08 1.38 -8.11
N LYS A 47 -6.25 1.35 -7.47
CA LYS A 47 -7.38 0.52 -7.87
C LYS A 47 -7.91 0.87 -9.26
N LYS A 48 -8.02 2.16 -9.59
CA LYS A 48 -8.46 2.62 -10.93
C LYS A 48 -7.52 2.14 -12.05
N ARG A 49 -6.23 2.00 -11.77
CA ARG A 49 -5.22 1.47 -12.71
C ARG A 49 -5.12 -0.06 -12.72
N GLY A 50 -6.10 -0.77 -12.15
CA GLY A 50 -6.12 -2.23 -12.07
C GLY A 50 -5.29 -2.83 -10.93
N GLY A 51 -4.71 -1.99 -10.06
CA GLY A 51 -3.96 -2.43 -8.89
C GLY A 51 -4.88 -2.98 -7.79
N ARG A 52 -4.64 -4.23 -7.37
CA ARG A 52 -5.39 -4.85 -6.26
C ARG A 52 -4.49 -5.02 -5.04
N PHE A 53 -5.08 -5.05 -3.85
CA PHE A 53 -4.37 -5.50 -2.65
C PHE A 53 -4.80 -6.93 -2.36
N ARG A 54 -3.82 -7.80 -2.11
CA ARG A 54 -4.04 -9.17 -1.65
C ARG A 54 -3.72 -9.25 -0.16
N MET A 55 -4.51 -10.00 0.59
CA MET A 55 -4.21 -10.29 1.99
C MET A 55 -3.07 -11.31 2.04
N GLY A 56 -1.85 -10.81 2.13
CA GLY A 56 -0.63 -11.60 2.19
C GLY A 56 0.05 -11.48 3.55
N VAL A 57 0.95 -12.40 3.85
CA VAL A 57 1.91 -12.20 4.94
C VAL A 57 3.02 -11.28 4.45
N LYS A 58 3.29 -10.19 5.17
CA LYS A 58 4.44 -9.32 4.89
C LYS A 58 5.70 -10.20 4.94
N LYS A 59 6.37 -10.42 3.80
CA LYS A 59 7.70 -11.05 3.81
C LYS A 59 8.59 -10.16 4.68
N ARG A 60 8.94 -10.62 5.88
CA ARG A 60 10.07 -10.06 6.64
C ARG A 60 11.29 -10.41 5.79
N ARG A 61 11.89 -9.37 5.19
CA ARG A 61 13.21 -9.48 4.59
C ARG A 61 14.24 -9.35 5.71
#